data_AF-A0A4Y7Q970-F1
#
_entry.id   AF-A0A4Y7Q970-F1
#
_cell.length_a   1.000
_cell.length_b   1.000
_cell.length_c   1.000
_cell.angle_alpha   90.00
_cell.angle_beta   90.00
_cell.angle_gamma   90.00
#
_symmetry.space_group_name_H-M   'P 1'
#
loop_
_entity.id
_entity.type
_entity.pdbx_description
1 polymer ?
#
loop_
_entity_poly.entity_id
_entity_poly.type
_entity_poly.pdbx_seq_one_letter_code
_entity_poly.pdbx_strand_id
1 'polypeptide(L)'
;MDPASESQTPVTKPVPARRQSSVDDQTLKKLEDHLRDRPDKNKLVEEGILKSGNVAPAIQAARDELQRSQLQDKLGQALQNRPKPEELVKEGILQRMQRFIIIFHDPDIHVTHNL
;
A
#
# COMPACT_ATOMS: atom_id res chain seq x y z
N MET A 1 -31.80 42.83 -63.39
CA MET A 1 -31.58 41.43 -63.78
C MET A 1 -30.37 40.98 -63.03
N ASP A 2 -30.59 40.35 -61.88
CA ASP A 2 -29.52 39.74 -61.10
C ASP A 2 -29.96 38.31 -60.79
N PRO A 3 -29.17 37.32 -61.21
CA PRO A 3 -29.08 36.09 -60.47
C PRO A 3 -27.67 35.97 -59.88
N ALA A 4 -27.63 35.86 -58.55
CA ALA A 4 -26.42 35.67 -57.77
C ALA A 4 -25.65 34.43 -58.24
N SER A 5 -24.36 34.60 -58.54
CA SER A 5 -23.41 33.51 -58.66
C SER A 5 -23.09 32.97 -57.27
N GLU A 6 -23.80 31.92 -56.86
CA GLU A 6 -23.41 31.07 -55.74
C GLU A 6 -22.22 30.21 -56.14
N SER A 7 -21.04 30.59 -55.66
CA SER A 7 -19.84 29.75 -55.69
C SER A 7 -19.99 28.57 -54.73
N GLN A 8 -20.45 27.43 -55.23
CA GLN A 8 -20.40 26.16 -54.50
C GLN A 8 -18.94 25.73 -54.33
N THR A 9 -18.41 25.85 -53.11
CA THR A 9 -17.16 25.19 -52.74
C THR A 9 -17.42 23.70 -52.52
N PRO A 10 -16.64 22.79 -53.13
CA PRO A 10 -16.83 21.36 -52.91
C PRO A 10 -16.31 21.03 -51.51
N VAL A 11 -17.22 20.65 -50.61
CA VAL A 11 -16.90 20.16 -49.27
C VAL A 11 -16.35 18.73 -49.39
N THR A 12 -15.05 18.59 -49.69
CA THR A 12 -14.35 17.32 -49.50
C THR A 12 -14.14 17.10 -48.00
N LYS A 13 -14.98 16.25 -47.40
CA LYS A 13 -14.73 15.73 -46.05
C LYS A 13 -13.37 15.02 -46.05
N PRO A 14 -12.44 15.32 -45.12
CA PRO A 14 -11.18 14.59 -45.05
C PRO A 14 -11.50 13.12 -44.77
N VAL A 15 -11.12 12.24 -45.69
CA VAL A 15 -11.10 10.80 -45.41
C VAL A 15 -10.12 10.62 -44.25
N PRO A 16 -10.55 10.08 -43.08
CA PRO A 16 -9.62 9.86 -42.00
C PRO A 16 -8.55 8.89 -42.49
N ALA A 17 -7.30 9.35 -42.54
CA ALA A 17 -6.17 8.52 -42.89
C ALA A 17 -6.23 7.26 -42.01
N ARG A 18 -6.42 6.10 -42.66
CA ARG A 18 -6.37 4.79 -42.02
C ARG A 18 -5.07 4.73 -41.23
N ARG A 19 -5.14 4.67 -39.90
CA ARG A 19 -3.96 4.49 -39.04
C ARG A 19 -3.30 3.18 -39.46
N GLN A 20 -2.21 3.27 -40.22
CA GLN A 20 -1.35 2.14 -40.48
C GLN A 20 -0.69 1.79 -39.13
N SER A 21 -0.93 0.59 -38.62
CA SER A 21 -0.30 0.09 -37.41
C SER A 21 1.17 -0.18 -37.70
N SER A 22 2.04 0.82 -37.55
CA SER A 22 3.50 0.63 -37.59
C SER A 22 3.98 0.13 -36.23
N VAL A 23 3.54 -1.06 -35.85
CA VAL A 23 4.09 -1.73 -34.66
C VAL A 23 5.22 -2.61 -35.17
N ASP A 24 6.46 -2.30 -34.77
CA ASP A 24 7.66 -3.01 -35.23
C ASP A 24 7.64 -4.47 -34.74
N ASP A 25 8.13 -5.42 -35.53
CA ASP A 25 8.13 -6.86 -35.18
C ASP A 25 8.85 -7.15 -33.84
N GLN A 26 9.87 -6.36 -33.52
CA GLN A 26 10.58 -6.44 -32.25
C GLN A 26 9.68 -6.06 -31.05
N THR A 27 8.77 -5.09 -31.24
CA THR A 27 7.82 -4.68 -30.20
C THR A 27 6.73 -5.72 -30.00
N LEU A 28 6.29 -6.38 -31.08
CA LEU A 28 5.35 -7.50 -31.00
C LEU A 28 5.95 -8.68 -30.22
N LYS A 29 7.18 -9.09 -30.55
CA LYS A 29 7.84 -10.19 -29.86
C LYS A 29 8.02 -9.93 -28.36
N LYS A 30 8.48 -8.71 -28.00
CA LYS A 30 8.62 -8.31 -26.59
C LYS A 30 7.27 -8.34 -25.87
N LEU A 31 6.21 -7.81 -26.49
CA LEU A 31 4.88 -7.81 -25.89
C LEU A 31 4.37 -9.24 -25.65
N GLU A 32 4.55 -10.14 -26.60
CA GLU A 32 4.18 -11.54 -26.42
C GLU A 32 4.91 -12.20 -25.24
N ASP A 33 6.22 -11.94 -25.09
CA ASP A 33 7.00 -12.44 -23.97
C ASP A 33 6.46 -11.91 -22.64
N HIS A 34 6.18 -10.61 -22.54
CA HIS A 34 5.57 -10.00 -21.34
C HIS A 34 4.16 -10.53 -21.01
N LEU A 35 3.38 -10.92 -22.03
CA LEU A 35 2.05 -11.50 -21.83
C LEU A 35 2.12 -12.94 -21.34
N ARG A 36 3.14 -13.71 -21.74
CA ARG A 36 3.40 -15.07 -21.24
C ARG A 36 3.75 -15.07 -19.76
N ASP A 37 4.57 -14.12 -19.34
CA ASP A 37 5.03 -13.98 -17.94
C ASP A 37 4.09 -13.16 -17.05
N ARG A 38 2.88 -12.86 -17.52
CA ARG A 38 1.93 -12.00 -16.79
C ARG A 38 1.50 -12.70 -15.48
N PRO A 39 1.78 -12.10 -14.30
CA PRO A 39 1.38 -12.69 -13.03
C PRO A 39 -0.13 -12.60 -12.80
N ASP A 40 -0.65 -13.58 -12.06
CA ASP A 40 -2.06 -13.63 -11.68
C ASP A 40 -2.45 -12.46 -10.78
N LYS A 41 -3.73 -12.06 -10.87
CA LYS A 41 -4.30 -10.98 -10.04
C LYS A 41 -4.08 -11.24 -8.55
N ASN A 42 -4.22 -12.48 -8.09
CA ASN A 42 -4.06 -12.84 -6.69
C ASN A 42 -2.62 -12.63 -6.21
N LYS A 43 -1.62 -12.98 -7.03
CA LYS A 43 -0.20 -12.73 -6.73
C LYS A 43 0.09 -11.25 -6.55
N LEU A 44 -0.44 -10.41 -7.42
CA LEU A 44 -0.29 -8.95 -7.29
C LEU A 44 -0.92 -8.39 -6.01
N VAL A 45 -2.00 -9.00 -5.50
CA VAL A 45 -2.63 -8.61 -4.25
C VAL A 45 -1.81 -9.08 -3.04
N GLU A 46 -1.28 -10.31 -3.07
CA GLU A 46 -0.40 -10.85 -2.04
C GLU A 46 0.87 -10.02 -1.88
N GLU A 47 1.47 -9.60 -2.99
CA GLU A 47 2.66 -8.74 -3.01
C GLU A 47 2.36 -7.27 -2.68
N GLY A 48 1.10 -6.90 -2.44
CA GLY A 48 0.69 -5.54 -2.09
C GLY A 48 0.74 -4.53 -3.25
N ILE A 49 1.00 -5.00 -4.47
CA ILE A 49 1.05 -4.19 -5.71
C ILE A 49 -0.37 -3.75 -6.09
N LEU A 50 -1.32 -4.69 -6.13
CA LEU A 50 -2.72 -4.40 -6.40
C LEU A 50 -3.52 -4.33 -5.10
N LYS A 51 -4.27 -3.24 -4.90
CA LYS A 51 -5.15 -3.11 -3.73
C LYS A 51 -6.32 -4.11 -3.83
N SER A 52 -6.61 -4.80 -2.73
CA SER A 52 -7.73 -5.73 -2.66
C SER A 52 -9.08 -4.99 -2.60
N GLY A 53 -10.03 -5.43 -3.43
CA GLY A 53 -11.43 -4.99 -3.36
C GLY A 53 -12.05 -4.63 -4.71
N ASN A 54 -13.34 -4.27 -4.63
CA ASN A 54 -14.17 -3.85 -5.76
C ASN A 54 -14.29 -2.32 -5.91
N VAL A 55 -13.31 -1.58 -5.38
CA VAL A 55 -13.34 -0.12 -5.37
C VAL A 55 -12.80 0.41 -6.69
N ALA A 56 -13.53 1.38 -7.28
CA ALA A 56 -13.13 2.00 -8.53
C ALA A 56 -11.72 2.63 -8.44
N PRO A 57 -10.86 2.48 -9.46
CA PRO A 57 -9.47 2.96 -9.44
C PRO A 57 -9.31 4.43 -9.01
N ALA A 58 -10.26 5.29 -9.41
CA ALA A 58 -10.23 6.71 -9.10
C ALA A 58 -10.34 7.05 -7.60
N ILE A 59 -10.98 6.19 -6.79
CA ILE A 59 -11.27 6.47 -5.36
C ILE A 59 -10.39 5.63 -4.41
N GLN A 60 -9.57 4.72 -4.94
CA GLN A 60 -8.71 3.85 -4.12
C GLN A 60 -7.78 4.66 -3.19
N ALA A 61 -7.15 5.71 -3.73
CA ALA A 61 -6.27 6.57 -2.95
C ALA A 61 -6.99 7.27 -1.79
N ALA A 62 -8.19 7.80 -2.02
CA ALA A 62 -8.98 8.47 -0.99
C ALA A 62 -9.45 7.51 0.10
N ARG A 63 -9.84 6.28 -0.28
CA ARG A 63 -10.17 5.22 0.69
C ARG A 63 -8.97 4.89 1.57
N ASP A 64 -7.80 4.67 0.96
CA ASP A 64 -6.58 4.28 1.68
C ASP A 64 -6.16 5.38 2.67
N GLU A 65 -6.26 6.65 2.27
CA GLU A 65 -5.97 7.79 3.14
C GLU A 65 -6.91 7.86 4.34
N LEU A 66 -8.22 7.70 4.10
CA LEU A 66 -9.20 7.64 5.18
C LEU A 66 -8.92 6.47 6.13
N GLN A 67 -8.62 5.28 5.58
CA GLN A 67 -8.31 4.10 6.39
C GLN A 67 -7.06 4.32 7.24
N ARG A 68 -6.04 4.99 6.72
CA ARG A 68 -4.83 5.36 7.47
C ARG A 68 -5.13 6.33 8.59
N SER A 69 -5.86 7.40 8.33
CA SER A 69 -6.25 8.38 9.35
C SER A 69 -7.05 7.72 10.47
N GLN A 70 -8.07 6.90 10.13
CA GLN A 70 -8.83 6.16 11.13
C GLN A 70 -7.96 5.22 11.97
N LEU A 71 -6.98 4.55 11.36
CA LEU A 71 -6.06 3.67 12.07
C LEU A 71 -5.13 4.47 13.00
N GLN A 72 -4.62 5.62 12.54
CA GLN A 72 -3.79 6.51 13.36
C GLN A 72 -4.56 7.00 14.58
N ASP A 73 -5.81 7.45 14.41
CA ASP A 73 -6.64 7.93 15.52
C ASP A 73 -6.91 6.82 16.54
N LYS A 74 -7.30 5.63 16.05
CA LYS A 74 -7.52 4.45 16.90
C LYS A 74 -6.26 4.05 17.66
N LEU A 75 -5.12 4.05 16.98
CA LEU A 75 -3.83 3.73 17.60
C LEU A 75 -3.46 4.79 18.65
N GLY A 76 -3.65 6.07 18.35
CA GLY A 76 -3.41 7.17 19.28
C GLY A 76 -4.21 7.01 20.58
N GLN A 77 -5.51 6.71 20.46
CA GLN A 77 -6.37 6.46 21.63
C GLN A 77 -5.93 5.22 22.42
N ALA A 78 -5.57 4.12 21.74
CA ALA A 78 -5.11 2.90 22.38
C ALA A 78 -3.77 3.11 23.13
N LEU A 79 -2.89 3.95 22.60
CA LEU A 79 -1.62 4.30 23.24
C LEU A 79 -1.81 5.23 24.45
N GLN A 80 -2.75 6.16 24.39
CA GLN A 80 -3.10 7.03 25.53
C GLN A 80 -3.65 6.22 26.71
N ASN A 81 -4.49 5.23 26.43
CA ASN A 81 -5.08 4.34 27.43
C ASN A 81 -4.21 3.11 27.72
N ARG A 82 -2.91 3.15 27.40
CA ARG A 82 -2.03 2.00 27.59
C ARG A 82 -1.90 1.66 29.09
N PRO A 83 -2.37 0.48 29.54
CA PRO A 83 -2.33 0.11 30.95
C PRO A 83 -0.89 -0.09 31.42
N LYS A 84 -0.65 0.20 32.70
CA LYS A 84 0.68 0.04 33.30
C LYS A 84 0.99 -1.45 33.50
N PRO A 85 2.27 -1.85 33.49
CA PRO A 85 2.66 -3.23 33.76
C PRO A 85 2.11 -3.78 35.09
N GLU A 86 1.98 -2.93 36.11
CA GLU A 86 1.41 -3.30 37.42
C GLU A 86 -0.07 -3.68 37.33
N GLU A 87 -0.86 -2.94 36.52
CA GLU A 87 -2.27 -3.23 36.27
C GLU A 87 -2.41 -4.55 35.50
N LEU A 88 -1.55 -4.77 34.51
CA LEU A 88 -1.51 -6.02 33.75
C LEU A 88 -1.14 -7.23 34.64
N VAL A 89 -0.29 -7.04 35.66
CA VAL A 89 0.01 -8.09 36.67
C VAL A 89 -1.19 -8.36 37.55
N LYS A 90 -1.92 -7.31 37.97
CA LYS A 90 -3.13 -7.45 38.79
C LYS A 90 -4.25 -8.18 38.03
N GLU A 91 -4.38 -7.93 36.74
CA GLU A 91 -5.32 -8.61 35.84
C GLU A 91 -4.86 -10.03 35.44
N GLY A 92 -3.67 -10.45 35.85
CA GLY A 92 -3.12 -11.78 35.54
C GLY A 92 -2.65 -11.95 34.08
N ILE A 93 -2.65 -10.87 33.28
CA ILE A 93 -2.19 -10.85 31.89
C ILE A 93 -0.66 -10.91 31.83
N LEU A 94 0.00 -10.15 32.71
CA LEU A 94 1.46 -10.14 32.81
C LEU A 94 1.91 -10.93 34.05
N GLN A 95 2.77 -11.93 33.86
CA GLN A 95 3.37 -12.61 35.01
C GLN A 95 4.39 -11.68 35.65
N ARG A 96 4.28 -11.48 36.97
CA ARG A 96 5.36 -10.83 37.73
C ARG A 96 6.58 -11.73 37.62
N MET A 97 7.59 -11.26 36.90
CA MET A 97 8.88 -11.91 36.83
C MET A 97 9.48 -11.89 38.23
N GLN A 98 9.28 -12.98 38.97
CA GLN A 98 9.91 -13.19 40.26
C GLN A 98 11.40 -13.29 39.97
N ARG A 99 12.12 -12.22 40.29
CA ARG A 99 13.57 -12.23 40.29
C ARG A 99 13.97 -13.20 41.40
N PHE A 100 14.09 -14.48 41.06
CA PHE A 100 14.77 -15.44 41.90
C PHE A 100 16.19 -14.90 42.04
N ILE A 101 16.51 -14.34 43.20
CA ILE A 101 17.89 -14.28 43.62
C ILE A 101 18.28 -15.75 43.70
N ILE A 102 18.93 -16.24 42.65
CA ILE A 102 19.69 -17.47 42.76
C ILE A 102 20.75 -17.08 43.78
N ILE A 103 20.50 -17.42 45.04
CA ILE A 103 21.52 -17.42 46.08
C ILE A 103 22.47 -18.53 45.62
N PHE A 104 23.33 -18.25 44.65
CA PHE A 104 24.62 -18.90 44.62
C PHE A 104 25.28 -18.42 45.91
N HIS A 105 25.19 -19.31 46.89
CA HIS A 105 25.88 -19.26 48.15
C HIS A 105 27.38 -19.29 47.85
N ASP A 106 27.96 -18.12 47.58
CA ASP A 106 29.39 -17.90 47.66
C ASP A 106 29.62 -16.82 48.73
N PRO A 107 30.08 -17.21 49.93
CA PRO A 107 30.16 -16.31 51.08
C PRO A 107 31.32 -15.30 51.07
N ASP A 108 32.14 -15.20 50.01
CA ASP A 108 33.41 -14.44 50.07
C ASP A 108 33.58 -13.36 48.99
N ILE A 109 32.69 -12.36 48.93
CA ILE A 109 33.02 -11.07 48.29
C ILE A 109 32.77 -9.94 49.28
N HIS A 110 33.81 -9.62 50.04
CA HIS A 110 33.91 -8.37 50.79
C HIS A 110 33.99 -7.20 49.80
N VAL A 111 32.86 -6.55 49.53
CA VAL A 111 32.87 -5.21 48.91
C VAL A 111 33.18 -4.19 49.99
N THR A 112 34.46 -3.80 50.09
CA THR A 112 34.86 -2.60 50.82
C THR A 112 34.23 -1.37 50.18
N HIS A 113 33.39 -0.65 50.92
CA HIS A 113 32.94 0.68 50.52
C HIS A 113 34.06 1.68 50.84
N ASN A 114 34.45 2.48 49.85
CA ASN A 114 35.29 3.65 50.06
C ASN A 114 34.48 4.90 49.69
N LEU A 115 34.44 5.81 50.67
CA LEU A 115 33.84 7.15 50.76
C LEU A 115 32.32 7.31 50.56
#